data_AF-A0A962AEG9-F1
#
_entry.id   AF-A0A962AEG9-F1
#
_cell.length_a   1.000
_cell.length_b   1.000
_cell.length_c   1.000
_cell.angle_alpha   90.00
_cell.angle_beta   90.00
_cell.angle_gamma   90.00
#
_symmetry.space_group_name_H-M   'P 1'
#
loop_
_entity.id
_entity.type
_entity.pdbx_description
1 polymer ?
#
loop_
_entity_poly.entity_id
_entity_poly.type
_entity_poly.pdbx_seq_one_letter_code
_entity_poly.pdbx_strand_id
1 'polypeptide(L)'
;KSDFGVTADVWSATSFNELRRDGMAAERWNLLHPTEPRRKSWVEAQLAGHEGPVVVSTDYMRNYADQIREYVQAAGRRYVVLGTDGFGRSDYRVKLRKFFEVDRHYVTVAALKALADDGAIKASVVAEAIQKYGVDAGRAAPWTV
;
A
#
# COMPACT_ATOMS: atom_id res chain seq x y z
N LYS A 1 -1.68 8.23 -14.67
CA LYS A 1 -2.26 8.34 -16.02
C LYS A 1 -1.34 9.03 -17.02
N SER A 2 -0.88 10.26 -16.78
CA SER A 2 -0.10 11.03 -17.77
C SER A 2 1.22 10.38 -18.20
N ASP A 3 1.98 9.81 -17.25
CA ASP A 3 3.29 9.23 -17.56
C ASP A 3 3.23 7.78 -18.05
N PHE A 4 2.30 6.97 -17.53
CA PHE A 4 2.32 5.51 -17.71
C PHE A 4 0.96 4.90 -18.10
N GLY A 5 -0.05 5.72 -18.41
CA GLY A 5 -1.39 5.22 -18.77
C GLY A 5 -2.20 4.58 -17.63
N VAL A 6 -1.61 4.34 -16.46
CA VAL A 6 -2.30 3.72 -15.31
C VAL A 6 -3.32 4.67 -14.68
N THR A 7 -4.56 4.20 -14.54
CA THR A 7 -5.63 4.82 -13.76
C THR A 7 -5.61 4.32 -12.32
N ALA A 8 -6.12 5.13 -11.39
CA ALA A 8 -6.21 4.75 -9.99
C ALA A 8 -7.47 5.37 -9.37
N ASP A 9 -8.11 4.58 -8.51
CA ASP A 9 -9.05 5.08 -7.53
C ASP A 9 -8.28 5.53 -6.28
N VAL A 10 -8.72 6.60 -5.63
CA VAL A 10 -8.01 7.22 -4.50
C VAL A 10 -8.88 7.21 -3.26
N TRP A 11 -8.38 6.60 -2.19
CA TRP A 11 -9.05 6.54 -0.90
C TRP A 11 -8.33 7.37 0.15
N SER A 12 -9.11 7.96 1.07
CA SER A 12 -8.60 8.51 2.32
C SER A 12 -8.87 7.52 3.45
N ALA A 13 -7.81 6.96 4.03
CA ALA A 13 -7.89 6.09 5.19
C ALA A 13 -7.71 6.91 6.48
N THR A 14 -8.82 7.41 7.03
CA THR A 14 -8.80 8.31 8.20
C THR A 14 -8.33 7.64 9.49
N SER A 15 -8.48 6.31 9.61
CA SER A 15 -7.97 5.55 10.76
C SER A 15 -7.75 4.07 10.41
N PHE A 16 -6.49 3.66 10.27
CA PHE A 16 -6.16 2.23 10.11
C PHE A 16 -6.51 1.40 11.35
N ASN A 17 -6.49 2.02 12.53
CA ASN A 17 -6.84 1.35 13.77
C ASN A 17 -8.33 0.98 13.83
N GLU A 18 -9.22 1.86 13.35
CA GLU A 18 -10.66 1.54 13.27
C GLU A 18 -10.94 0.49 12.20
N LEU A 19 -10.26 0.58 11.05
CA LEU A 19 -10.36 -0.45 10.00
C LEU A 19 -9.90 -1.83 10.51
N ARG A 20 -8.85 -1.87 11.35
CA ARG A 20 -8.41 -3.10 12.02
C ARG A 20 -9.46 -3.63 12.99
N ARG A 21 -10.03 -2.78 13.83
CA ARG A 21 -11.05 -3.17 14.81
C ARG A 21 -12.30 -3.74 14.13
N ASP A 22 -12.74 -3.10 13.05
CA ASP A 22 -13.86 -3.60 12.24
C ASP A 22 -13.55 -4.97 11.63
N GLY A 23 -12.38 -5.14 11.03
CA GLY A 23 -11.98 -6.42 10.46
C GLY A 23 -11.85 -7.53 11.51
N MET A 24 -11.25 -7.25 12.67
CA MET A 24 -11.21 -8.19 13.80
C MET A 24 -12.60 -8.56 14.30
N ALA A 25 -13.56 -7.62 14.30
CA ALA A 25 -14.94 -7.90 14.68
C ALA A 25 -15.63 -8.83 13.66
N ALA A 26 -15.38 -8.65 12.36
CA ALA A 26 -15.87 -9.53 11.31
C ALA A 26 -15.26 -10.94 11.44
N GLU A 27 -13.95 -11.06 11.66
CA GLU A 27 -13.26 -12.33 11.88
C GLU A 27 -13.80 -13.07 13.09
N ARG A 28 -13.90 -12.39 14.24
CA ARG A 28 -14.45 -12.98 15.46
C ARG A 28 -15.87 -13.48 15.23
N TRP A 29 -16.68 -12.71 14.50
CA TRP A 29 -18.04 -13.14 14.18
C TRP A 29 -18.03 -14.40 13.29
N ASN A 30 -17.24 -14.41 12.22
CA ASN A 30 -17.13 -15.56 11.31
C ASN A 30 -16.62 -16.83 12.00
N LEU A 31 -15.68 -16.69 12.94
CA LEU A 31 -15.17 -17.78 13.76
C LEU A 31 -16.27 -18.41 14.63
N LEU A 32 -17.15 -17.59 15.18
CA LEU A 32 -18.21 -18.01 16.11
C LEU A 32 -19.52 -18.40 15.42
N HIS A 33 -19.65 -18.15 14.11
CA HIS A 33 -20.86 -18.43 13.33
C HIS A 33 -20.50 -19.16 12.03
N PRO A 34 -19.94 -20.39 12.09
CA PRO A 34 -19.39 -21.07 10.92
C PRO A 34 -20.46 -21.51 9.88
N THR A 35 -21.73 -21.58 10.28
CA THR A 35 -22.84 -21.96 9.41
C THR A 35 -23.59 -20.77 8.83
N GLU A 36 -23.27 -19.56 9.27
CA GLU A 36 -23.91 -18.33 8.80
C GLU A 36 -23.16 -17.71 7.61
N PRO A 37 -23.81 -16.86 6.80
CA PRO A 37 -23.12 -16.15 5.73
C PRO A 37 -21.94 -15.33 6.26
N ARG A 38 -20.76 -15.52 5.66
CA ARG A 38 -19.54 -14.81 6.04
C ARG A 38 -19.75 -13.30 6.03
N ARG A 39 -19.48 -12.66 7.16
CA ARG A 39 -19.42 -11.21 7.30
C ARG A 39 -18.12 -10.67 6.70
N LYS A 40 -18.24 -9.68 5.81
CA LYS A 40 -17.13 -8.92 5.26
C LYS A 40 -16.74 -7.79 6.20
N SER A 41 -15.45 -7.46 6.23
CA SER A 41 -15.00 -6.20 6.84
C SER A 41 -15.35 -5.02 5.94
N TRP A 42 -15.33 -3.81 6.50
CA TRP A 42 -15.51 -2.56 5.78
C TRP A 42 -14.50 -2.42 4.64
N VAL A 43 -13.22 -2.71 4.90
CA VAL A 43 -12.17 -2.66 3.87
C VAL A 43 -12.48 -3.61 2.72
N GLU A 44 -12.88 -4.85 3.02
CA GLU A 44 -13.23 -5.82 1.99
C GLU A 44 -14.44 -5.35 1.16
N ALA A 45 -15.45 -4.80 1.83
CA ALA A 45 -16.65 -4.28 1.18
C ALA A 45 -16.35 -3.07 0.27
N GLN A 46 -15.48 -2.15 0.71
CA GLN A 46 -15.11 -0.95 -0.07
C GLN A 46 -14.26 -1.30 -1.30
N LEU A 47 -13.43 -2.35 -1.23
CA LEU A 47 -12.59 -2.78 -2.35
C LEU A 47 -13.29 -3.76 -3.30
N ALA A 48 -14.49 -4.23 -2.95
CA ALA A 48 -15.27 -5.10 -3.80
C ALA A 48 -15.61 -4.40 -5.13
N GLY A 49 -15.35 -5.05 -6.25
CA GLY A 49 -15.61 -4.51 -7.59
C GLY A 49 -14.52 -3.59 -8.16
N HIS A 50 -13.50 -3.19 -7.38
CA HIS A 50 -12.38 -2.36 -7.86
C HIS A 50 -11.18 -3.22 -8.22
N GLU A 51 -10.61 -3.10 -9.42
CA GLU A 51 -9.49 -3.94 -9.87
C GLU A 51 -8.10 -3.42 -9.51
N GLY A 52 -7.11 -4.30 -9.63
CA GLY A 52 -5.69 -3.96 -9.49
C GLY A 52 -5.15 -4.01 -8.05
N PRO A 53 -3.84 -3.75 -7.89
CA PRO A 53 -3.20 -3.74 -6.59
C PRO A 53 -3.55 -2.48 -5.79
N VAL A 54 -3.55 -2.60 -4.46
CA VAL A 54 -3.70 -1.48 -3.54
C VAL A 54 -2.32 -1.09 -3.01
N VAL A 55 -1.96 0.19 -3.18
CA VAL A 55 -0.75 0.80 -2.63
C VAL A 55 -1.14 1.81 -1.57
N VAL A 56 -0.56 1.69 -0.39
CA VAL A 56 -0.74 2.64 0.71
C VAL A 56 0.59 3.29 1.06
N SER A 57 0.54 4.57 1.45
CA SER A 57 1.68 5.30 1.99
C SER A 57 1.22 6.13 3.19
N THR A 58 1.95 6.05 4.30
CA THR A 58 1.65 6.82 5.52
C THR A 58 2.93 7.43 6.09
N ASP A 59 2.79 8.51 6.88
CA ASP A 59 3.89 9.10 7.67
C ASP A 59 4.15 8.30 8.99
N TYR A 60 3.73 7.03 9.05
CA TYR A 60 4.04 6.07 10.12
C TYR A 60 4.84 4.90 9.54
N MET A 61 5.45 4.08 10.41
CA MET A 61 6.07 2.82 9.99
C MET A 61 5.08 1.91 9.27
N ARG A 62 5.58 1.03 8.38
CA ARG A 62 4.73 0.15 7.56
C ARG A 62 3.71 -0.63 8.38
N ASN A 63 4.06 -1.08 9.61
CA ASN A 63 3.16 -1.85 10.46
C ASN A 63 1.80 -1.17 10.67
N TYR A 64 1.75 0.16 10.65
CA TYR A 64 0.56 0.93 10.97
C TYR A 64 -0.50 0.75 9.89
N ALA A 65 -0.11 0.73 8.62
CA ALA A 65 -1.03 0.45 7.52
C ALA A 65 -1.08 -1.05 7.18
N ASP A 66 -0.06 -1.82 7.54
CA ASP A 66 0.00 -3.27 7.30
C ASP A 66 -1.05 -4.05 8.09
N GLN A 67 -1.51 -3.49 9.22
CA GLN A 67 -2.52 -4.11 10.09
C GLN A 67 -3.84 -4.48 9.37
N ILE A 68 -4.16 -3.91 8.21
CA ILE A 68 -5.38 -4.25 7.45
C ILE A 68 -5.14 -5.22 6.28
N ARG A 69 -3.92 -5.76 6.14
CA ARG A 69 -3.50 -6.58 4.99
C ARG A 69 -4.45 -7.73 4.69
N GLU A 70 -4.87 -8.47 5.71
CA GLU A 70 -5.75 -9.63 5.54
C GLU A 70 -7.12 -9.25 4.95
N TYR A 71 -7.63 -8.06 5.26
CA TYR A 71 -8.90 -7.56 4.75
C TYR A 71 -8.82 -7.08 3.30
N VAL A 72 -7.67 -6.53 2.89
CA VAL A 72 -7.39 -6.20 1.49
C VAL A 72 -7.21 -7.47 0.66
N GLN A 73 -6.51 -8.47 1.21
CA GLN A 73 -6.33 -9.77 0.57
C GLN A 73 -7.65 -10.56 0.46
N ALA A 74 -8.53 -10.45 1.45
CA ALA A 74 -9.89 -11.02 1.37
C ALA A 74 -10.71 -10.45 0.21
N ALA A 75 -10.41 -9.22 -0.24
CA ALA A 75 -10.99 -8.63 -1.45
C ALA A 75 -10.31 -9.10 -2.76
N GLY A 76 -9.36 -10.05 -2.68
CA GLY A 76 -8.63 -10.57 -3.84
C GLY A 76 -7.60 -9.59 -4.40
N ARG A 77 -7.05 -8.69 -3.56
CA ARG A 77 -6.13 -7.63 -4.00
C ARG A 77 -4.74 -7.81 -3.42
N ARG A 78 -3.73 -7.57 -4.23
CA ARG A 78 -2.34 -7.38 -3.77
C ARG A 78 -2.27 -6.09 -2.93
N TYR A 79 -1.54 -6.14 -1.83
CA TYR A 79 -1.38 -4.99 -0.93
C TYR A 79 0.10 -4.65 -0.71
N VAL A 80 0.47 -3.43 -1.09
CA VAL A 80 1.84 -2.89 -0.95
C VAL A 80 1.82 -1.70 0.00
N VAL A 81 2.71 -1.71 0.98
CA VAL A 81 2.74 -0.74 2.08
C VAL A 81 4.06 0.01 2.06
N LEU A 82 3.96 1.34 1.99
CA LEU A 82 5.06 2.28 2.19
C LEU A 82 4.87 2.96 3.55
N GLY A 83 5.98 3.18 4.24
CA GLY A 83 5.99 3.74 5.59
C GLY A 83 7.37 4.23 5.98
N THR A 84 7.41 5.02 7.04
CA THR A 84 8.61 5.74 7.52
C THR A 84 9.38 4.93 8.57
N ASP A 85 9.69 3.68 8.26
CA ASP A 85 10.50 2.81 9.13
C ASP A 85 11.93 3.36 9.28
N GLY A 86 12.48 3.33 10.49
CA GLY A 86 13.81 3.85 10.81
C GLY A 86 13.79 5.08 11.71
N PHE A 87 14.98 5.59 12.05
CA PHE A 87 15.11 6.76 12.91
C PHE A 87 14.84 8.07 12.16
N GLY A 88 14.24 9.03 12.87
CA GLY A 88 14.05 10.38 12.39
C GLY A 88 15.38 11.11 12.18
N ARG A 89 15.39 12.06 11.24
CA ARG A 89 16.51 12.97 11.01
C ARG A 89 15.98 14.39 10.75
N SER A 90 16.83 15.39 10.97
CA SER A 90 16.52 16.79 10.65
C SER A 90 16.73 17.05 9.16
N ASP A 91 15.66 17.33 8.42
CA ASP A 91 15.72 17.83 7.04
C ASP A 91 14.36 18.43 6.63
N TYR A 92 14.27 18.98 5.43
CA TYR A 92 13.01 19.44 4.83
C TYR A 92 12.06 18.27 4.53
N ARG A 93 10.75 18.51 4.66
CA ARG A 93 9.70 17.50 4.39
C ARG A 93 9.86 16.76 3.06
N VAL A 94 10.24 17.47 1.99
CA VAL A 94 10.44 16.87 0.66
C VAL A 94 11.59 15.86 0.69
N LYS A 95 12.70 16.22 1.33
CA LYS A 95 13.86 15.32 1.47
C LYS A 95 13.56 14.16 2.42
N LEU A 96 12.82 14.39 3.50
CA LEU A 96 12.42 13.32 4.42
C LEU A 96 11.47 12.32 3.76
N ARG A 97 10.50 12.76 2.96
CA ARG A 97 9.59 11.84 2.25
C ARG A 97 10.30 11.03 1.16
N LYS A 98 11.27 11.65 0.47
CA LYS A 98 12.16 10.92 -0.45
C LYS A 98 13.04 9.94 0.33
N PHE A 99 13.58 10.36 1.48
CA PHE A 99 14.39 9.52 2.35
C PHE A 99 13.59 8.31 2.83
N PHE A 100 12.41 8.49 3.42
CA PHE A 100 11.58 7.38 3.91
C PHE A 100 10.83 6.61 2.82
N GLU A 101 11.01 6.95 1.54
CA GLU A 101 10.44 6.20 0.42
C GLU A 101 8.89 6.25 0.39
N VAL A 102 8.31 7.35 0.85
CA VAL A 102 6.85 7.57 0.97
C VAL A 102 6.30 8.64 0.02
N ASP A 103 7.16 9.30 -0.75
CA ASP A 103 6.74 10.32 -1.70
C ASP A 103 5.98 9.76 -2.93
N ARG A 104 5.45 10.66 -3.75
CA ARG A 104 4.67 10.32 -4.95
C ARG A 104 5.42 9.43 -5.96
N HIS A 105 6.74 9.54 -6.02
CA HIS A 105 7.54 8.77 -6.97
C HIS A 105 7.68 7.33 -6.50
N TYR A 106 7.91 7.11 -5.20
CA TYR A 106 7.88 5.77 -4.62
C TYR A 106 6.50 5.13 -4.67
N VAL A 107 5.42 5.89 -4.43
CA VAL A 107 4.04 5.39 -4.63
C VAL A 107 3.83 4.92 -6.08
N THR A 108 4.32 5.67 -7.06
CA THR A 108 4.22 5.30 -8.48
C THR A 108 5.02 4.05 -8.81
N VAL A 109 6.28 3.96 -8.35
CA VAL A 109 7.13 2.77 -8.56
C VAL A 109 6.50 1.54 -7.91
N ALA A 110 5.97 1.67 -6.69
CA ALA A 110 5.28 0.58 -5.98
C ALA A 110 4.04 0.10 -6.76
N ALA A 111 3.22 1.02 -7.29
CA ALA A 111 2.05 0.68 -8.09
C ALA A 111 2.43 -0.05 -9.39
N LEU A 112 3.43 0.46 -10.12
CA LEU A 112 3.90 -0.18 -11.35
C LEU A 112 4.53 -1.55 -11.08
N LYS A 113 5.32 -1.69 -10.01
CA LYS A 113 5.91 -2.98 -9.64
C LYS A 113 4.81 -4.00 -9.28
N ALA A 114 3.80 -3.58 -8.53
CA ALA A 114 2.67 -4.42 -8.17
C ALA A 114 1.91 -4.91 -9.42
N LEU A 115 1.64 -4.00 -10.37
CA LEU A 115 1.03 -4.36 -11.66
C LEU A 115 1.91 -5.29 -12.49
N ALA A 116 3.23 -5.09 -12.49
CA ALA A 116 4.15 -5.96 -13.21
C ALA A 116 4.18 -7.37 -12.63
N ASP A 117 4.11 -7.49 -11.31
CA ASP A 117 4.06 -8.78 -10.63
C ASP A 117 2.72 -9.50 -10.79
N ASP A 118 1.64 -8.76 -11.05
CA ASP A 118 0.34 -9.31 -11.44
C ASP A 118 0.28 -9.61 -12.96
N GLY A 119 1.37 -9.37 -13.70
CA GLY A 119 1.47 -9.63 -15.14
C GLY A 119 0.77 -8.58 -16.03
N ALA A 120 0.23 -7.52 -15.45
CA ALA A 120 -0.53 -6.50 -16.18
C ALA A 120 0.36 -5.56 -17.02
N ILE A 121 1.62 -5.37 -16.62
CA ILE A 121 2.61 -4.58 -17.36
C ILE A 121 3.99 -5.27 -17.36
N LYS A 122 4.91 -4.82 -18.22
CA LYS A 122 6.28 -5.33 -18.24
C LYS A 122 7.12 -4.70 -17.13
N ALA A 123 8.03 -5.49 -16.54
CA ALA A 123 9.00 -4.99 -15.56
C ALA A 123 9.89 -3.84 -16.07
N SER A 124 10.11 -3.76 -17.39
CA SER A 124 10.84 -2.65 -18.02
C SER A 124 10.19 -1.28 -17.79
N VAL A 125 8.86 -1.22 -17.65
CA VAL A 125 8.13 0.02 -17.34
C VAL A 125 8.46 0.51 -15.92
N VAL A 126 8.69 -0.42 -14.98
CA VAL A 126 9.11 -0.10 -13.61
C VAL A 126 10.53 0.50 -13.63
N ALA A 127 11.44 -0.11 -14.40
CA ALA A 127 12.81 0.39 -14.56
C ALA A 127 12.84 1.79 -15.19
N GLU A 128 12.00 2.04 -16.20
CA GLU A 128 11.82 3.37 -16.79
C GLU A 128 11.37 4.39 -15.73
N ALA A 129 10.41 4.03 -14.87
CA ALA A 129 9.94 4.93 -13.81
C ALA A 129 11.01 5.27 -12.77
N ILE A 130 11.81 4.27 -12.35
CA ILE A 130 12.93 4.47 -11.43
C ILE A 130 13.94 5.47 -12.02
N GLN A 131 14.30 5.30 -13.30
CA GLN A 131 15.21 6.20 -14.00
C GLN A 131 14.60 7.61 -14.17
N LYS A 132 13.38 7.70 -14.71
CA LYS A 132 12.67 8.96 -14.97
C LYS A 132 12.52 9.82 -13.71
N TYR A 133 12.32 9.20 -12.55
CA TYR A 133 12.11 9.92 -11.30
C TYR A 133 13.38 10.08 -10.44
N GLY A 134 14.53 9.57 -10.90
CA GLY A 134 15.79 9.66 -10.15
C GLY A 134 15.68 9.01 -8.76
N VAL A 135 15.03 7.83 -8.71
CA VAL A 135 14.98 6.98 -7.52
C VAL A 135 16.31 6.26 -7.42
N ASP A 136 17.02 6.49 -6.32
CA ASP A 136 18.29 5.82 -6.05
C ASP A 136 18.00 4.40 -5.54
N ALA A 137 18.28 3.39 -6.38
CA ALA A 137 18.08 1.99 -6.03
C ALA A 137 19.25 1.37 -5.25
N GLY A 138 20.39 2.07 -5.16
CA GLY A 138 21.61 1.60 -4.48
C GLY A 138 21.77 2.13 -3.06
N ARG A 139 20.91 3.08 -2.64
CA ARG A 139 20.93 3.64 -1.29
C ARG A 139 20.65 2.59 -0.21
N ALA A 140 21.19 2.84 0.98
CA ALA A 140 20.83 2.06 2.17
C ALA A 140 19.35 2.25 2.53
N ALA A 141 18.76 1.19 3.07
CA ALA A 141 17.39 1.18 3.52
C ALA A 141 17.20 2.17 4.69
N PRO A 142 16.04 2.86 4.78
CA PRO A 142 15.82 3.86 5.83
C PRO A 142 15.98 3.36 7.27
N TRP A 143 15.71 2.08 7.52
CA TRP A 143 15.82 1.45 8.85
C TRP A 143 17.21 0.90 9.20
N THR A 144 18.19 1.01 8.29
CA THR A 144 19.57 0.55 8.55
C THR A 144 20.55 1.69 8.80
N VAL A 145 20.07 2.94 8.80
CA VAL A 145 20.90 4.16 8.89
C VAL A 145 20.42 5.11 9.97
#